data_AF-A0A928R8E2-F1
#
_entry.id   AF-A0A928R8E2-F1
#
_cell.length_a   1.000
_cell.length_b   1.000
_cell.length_c   1.000
_cell.angle_alpha   90.00
_cell.angle_beta   90.00
_cell.angle_gamma   90.00
#
_symmetry.space_group_name_H-M   'P 1'
#
loop_
_entity.id
_entity.type
_entity.pdbx_description
1 polymer ?
#
loop_
_entity_poly.entity_id
_entity_poly.type
_entity_poly.pdbx_seq_one_letter_code
_entity_poly.pdbx_strand_id
1 'polypeptide(L)' 'MEEKNVSFEENLRELEDIVNKLEGGDVSLDEMMQLFESGIAKTRECNERLKKAEQKITVLMKNAFGEMEEKPFPAE' A
#
# COMPACT_ATOMS: atom_id res chain seq x y z
N MET A 1 -5.05 20.61 -10.77
CA MET A 1 -5.13 19.21 -11.23
C MET A 1 -5.31 18.38 -9.98
N GLU A 2 -6.48 17.76 -9.79
CA GLU A 2 -6.66 16.80 -8.69
C GLU A 2 -5.76 15.59 -8.98
N GLU A 3 -4.79 15.34 -8.10
CA GLU A 3 -4.09 14.06 -8.07
C GLU A 3 -5.15 12.98 -7.84
N LYS A 4 -5.41 12.18 -8.87
CA LYS A 4 -6.20 10.96 -8.72
C LYS A 4 -5.43 10.04 -7.79
N ASN A 5 -5.73 10.12 -6.49
CA ASN A 5 -5.33 9.10 -5.54
C ASN A 5 -6.02 7.80 -5.96
N VAL A 6 -5.30 6.97 -6.71
CA VAL A 6 -5.72 5.61 -7.06
C VAL A 6 -6.10 4.90 -5.77
N SER A 7 -7.26 4.23 -5.76
CA SER A 7 -7.74 3.56 -4.54
C SER A 7 -6.87 2.33 -4.24
N PHE A 8 -6.96 1.80 -3.01
CA PHE A 8 -6.24 0.55 -2.69
C PHE A 8 -6.76 -0.60 -3.57
N GLU A 9 -8.07 -0.66 -3.76
CA GLU A 9 -8.78 -1.65 -4.55
C GLU A 9 -8.41 -1.55 -6.04
N GLU A 10 -8.25 -0.34 -6.57
CA GLU A 10 -7.80 -0.12 -7.94
C GLU A 10 -6.36 -0.62 -8.15
N ASN A 11 -5.43 -0.29 -7.24
CA ASN A 11 -4.06 -0.80 -7.31
C ASN A 11 -3.97 -2.32 -7.17
N LEU A 12 -4.80 -2.91 -6.31
CA LEU A 12 -4.88 -4.36 -6.15
C LEU A 12 -5.38 -5.02 -7.43
N ARG A 13 -6.42 -4.45 -8.07
CA ARG A 13 -6.95 -4.95 -9.33
C ARG A 13 -5.93 -4.87 -10.46
N GLU A 14 -5.20 -3.76 -10.56
CA GLU A 14 -4.12 -3.63 -11.55
C GLU A 14 -3.01 -4.67 -11.32
N LEU A 15 -2.68 -4.97 -10.06
CA LEU A 15 -1.72 -6.03 -9.72
C LEU A 15 -2.23 -7.42 -10.13
N GLU A 16 -3.50 -7.72 -9.89
CA GLU A 16 -4.13 -8.98 -10.34
C GLU A 16 -4.08 -9.12 -11.86
N ASP A 17 -4.38 -8.04 -12.60
CA ASP A 17 -4.30 -8.02 -14.06
C ASP A 17 -2.86 -8.25 -14.56
N ILE A 18 -1.86 -7.70 -13.88
CA ILE A 18 -0.44 -7.94 -14.20
C ILE A 18 -0.09 -9.41 -13.98
N VAL A 19 -0.49 -10.00 -12.86
CA VAL A 19 -0.24 -11.42 -12.55
C VAL A 19 -0.89 -12.32 -13.61
N ASN A 20 -2.17 -12.06 -13.94
CA ASN A 20 -2.89 -12.81 -14.98
C ASN A 20 -2.16 -12.77 -16.34
N LYS A 21 -1.61 -11.60 -16.72
CA LYS A 21 -0.84 -11.46 -17.97
C LYS A 21 0.49 -12.22 -17.93
N LEU A 22 1.17 -12.21 -16.79
CA LEU A 22 2.42 -12.96 -16.61
C LEU A 22 2.19 -14.48 -16.63
N GLU A 23 1.08 -14.96 -16.04
CA GLU A 23 0.70 -16.38 -16.06
C GLU A 23 0.22 -16.85 -17.43
N GLY A 24 -0.38 -15.95 -18.23
CA GLY A 24 -0.88 -16.25 -19.56
C GLY A 24 0.19 -16.62 -20.60
N GLY A 25 1.45 -16.24 -20.39
CA GLY A 25 2.59 -16.67 -21.22
C GLY A 25 2.66 -16.11 -22.64
N ASP A 26 1.64 -15.38 -23.10
CA ASP A 26 1.55 -14.78 -24.45
C ASP A 26 2.19 -13.38 -24.56
N VAL A 27 3.10 -13.03 -23.67
CA VAL A 27 3.79 -11.73 -23.64
C VAL A 27 5.25 -11.88 -24.04
N SER A 28 5.78 -10.89 -24.77
CA SER A 28 7.21 -10.87 -25.11
C SER A 28 8.09 -10.70 -23.87
N LEU A 29 9.38 -11.02 -24.00
CA LEU A 29 10.34 -10.87 -22.89
C LEU A 29 10.41 -9.42 -22.38
N ASP A 30 10.41 -8.44 -23.28
CA ASP A 30 10.45 -7.01 -22.91
C ASP A 30 9.18 -6.59 -22.16
N GLU A 31 8.01 -7.05 -22.61
CA GLU A 31 6.74 -6.82 -21.92
C GLU A 31 6.69 -7.52 -20.56
N MET A 32 7.22 -8.73 -20.46
CA MET A 32 7.32 -9.47 -19.20
C MET A 32 8.15 -8.71 -18.17
N MET A 33 9.26 -8.11 -18.59
CA MET A 33 10.10 -7.27 -17.73
C MET A 33 9.34 -6.03 -17.25
N GLN A 34 8.63 -5.34 -18.14
CA GLN A 34 7.82 -4.16 -17.79
C GLN A 34 6.67 -4.50 -16.84
N LEU A 35 5.97 -5.61 -17.09
CA LEU A 35 4.90 -6.11 -16.23
C LEU A 35 5.44 -6.48 -14.86
N PHE A 36 6.60 -7.11 -14.78
CA PHE A 36 7.24 -7.47 -13.52
C PHE A 36 7.64 -6.23 -12.70
N GLU A 37 8.30 -5.25 -13.32
CA GLU A 37 8.65 -3.98 -12.66
C GLU A 37 7.40 -3.25 -12.14
N SER A 38 6.36 -3.19 -12.96
CA SER A 38 5.07 -2.60 -12.58
C SER A 38 4.42 -3.35 -11.41
N GLY A 39 4.43 -4.68 -11.43
CA GLY A 39 3.89 -5.51 -10.35
C GLY A 39 4.62 -5.29 -9.02
N ILE A 40 5.95 -5.16 -9.05
CA ILE A 40 6.74 -4.84 -7.86
C ILE A 40 6.38 -3.46 -7.32
N ALA A 41 6.25 -2.46 -8.18
CA ALA A 41 5.86 -1.11 -7.77
C ALA A 41 4.48 -1.10 -7.10
N LYS A 42 3.48 -1.75 -7.72
CA LYS A 42 2.12 -1.86 -7.16
C LYS A 42 2.07 -2.61 -5.84
N THR A 43 2.83 -3.70 -5.73
CA THR A 43 2.95 -4.46 -4.47
C THR A 43 3.47 -3.59 -3.34
N ARG A 44 4.48 -2.74 -3.61
CA ARG A 44 5.01 -1.80 -2.61
C ARG A 44 3.95 -0.78 -2.18
N GLU A 45 3.24 -0.20 -3.14
CA GLU A 45 2.19 0.79 -2.86
C GLU A 45 1.06 0.21 -1.99
N CYS A 46 0.59 -1.00 -2.32
CA CYS A 46 -0.41 -1.71 -1.52
C CYS A 46 0.08 -1.94 -0.09
N ASN A 47 1.30 -2.41 0.09
CA ASN A 47 1.88 -2.65 1.41
C ASN A 47 2.04 -1.36 2.24
N GLU A 48 2.47 -0.26 1.62
CA GLU A 48 2.56 1.02 2.31
C GLU A 48 1.20 1.51 2.79
N ARG A 49 0.15 1.31 1.98
CA ARG A 49 -1.20 1.72 2.33
C ARG A 49 -1.78 0.87 3.46
N LEU A 50 -1.53 -0.44 3.44
CA LEU A 50 -1.89 -1.35 4.54
C LEU A 50 -1.17 -0.98 5.83
N LYS A 51 0.15 -0.71 5.76
CA LYS A 51 0.93 -0.28 6.92
C LYS A 51 0.40 1.02 7.53
N LYS A 52 0.04 2.00 6.70
CA LYS A 52 -0.58 3.25 7.17
C LYS A 52 -1.93 2.99 7.83
N ALA A 53 -2.74 2.08 7.30
CA ALA A 53 -4.03 1.71 7.90
C ALA A 53 -3.84 1.02 9.25
N GLU A 54 -2.92 0.05 9.34
CA GLU A 54 -2.57 -0.65 10.58
C GLU A 54 -2.08 0.31 11.68
N GLN A 55 -1.22 1.27 11.33
CA GLN A 55 -0.75 2.30 12.25
C GLN A 55 -1.92 3.16 12.78
N LYS A 56 -2.83 3.58 11.91
CA LYS A 56 -4.02 4.35 12.32
C LYS A 56 -4.90 3.55 13.27
N ILE A 57 -5.16 2.28 12.97
CA ILE A 57 -5.93 1.38 13.85
C ILE A 57 -5.23 1.26 15.21
N THR A 58 -3.90 1.07 15.21
CA THR A 58 -3.11 0.93 16.44
C THR A 58 -3.22 2.17 17.32
N VAL A 59 -3.08 3.37 16.75
CA VAL A 59 -3.22 4.65 17.49
C VAL A 59 -4.64 4.80 18.03
N LEU A 60 -5.66 4.48 17.21
CA LEU A 60 -7.06 4.56 17.64
C LEU A 60 -7.38 3.58 18.77
N MET A 61 -6.84 2.35 18.72
CA MET A 61 -6.98 1.39 19.81
C MET A 61 -6.29 1.86 21.09
N LYS A 62 -5.03 2.32 21.02
CA LYS A 62 -4.33 2.89 22.19
C LYS A 62 -5.12 4.02 22.86
N ASN A 63 -5.68 4.91 22.04
CA ASN A 63 -6.51 6.02 22.51
C ASN A 63 -7.84 5.54 23.11
N ALA A 64 -8.50 4.56 22.49
CA ALA A 64 -9.78 4.02 22.95
C ALA A 64 -9.67 3.20 24.25
N PHE A 65 -8.55 2.51 24.44
CA PHE A 65 -8.24 1.74 25.65
C PHE A 65 -7.50 2.56 26.72
N GLY A 66 -7.25 3.85 26.48
CA GLY A 66 -6.80 4.80 27.49
C GLY A 66 -5.40 4.53 28.05
N GLU A 67 -4.49 3.95 27.26
CA GLU A 67 -3.08 3.91 27.65
C GLU A 67 -2.58 5.36 27.79
N MET A 68 -2.19 5.76 29.00
CA MET A 68 -1.65 7.10 29.26
C MET A 68 -0.38 7.30 28.43
N GLU A 69 -0.46 8.15 27.41
CA GLU A 69 0.74 8.68 26.74
C GLU A 69 1.44 9.63 27.72
N GLU A 70 2.58 9.20 28.26
CA GLU A 70 3.52 10.10 28.94
C GLU A 70 4.02 11.14 27.93
N LYS A 71 3.46 12.36 28.00
CA LYS A 71 4.05 13.50 27.30
C LYS A 71 5.12 14.12 28.19
N PRO A 72 6.31 14.46 27.66
CA PRO A 72 7.31 15.20 28.41
C PRO A 72 6.70 16.50 28.91
N PHE A 73 6.82 16.74 30.23
CA PHE A 73 6.44 18.02 30.79
C PHE A 73 7.44 19.07 30.30
N PRO A 74 7.02 20.12 29.57
CA PRO A 74 7.93 21.19 29.21
C PRO A 74 8.41 21.84 30.52
N ALA A 75 9.70 21.69 30.80
CA ALA A 75 10.36 22.47 31.84
C ALA A 75 10.38 23.93 31.36
N GLU A 76 9.70 24.81 32.09
CA GLU A 76 9.92 26.26 31.97
C GLU A 76 11.38 26.62 32.27
#